data_AF-A0A5M4B7C5-F1
#
_entry.id   AF-A0A5M4B7C5-F1
#
_cell.length_a   1.000
_cell.length_b   1.000
_cell.length_c   1.000
_cell.angle_alpha   90.00
_cell.angle_beta   90.00
_cell.angle_gamma   90.00
#
_symmetry.space_group_name_H-M   'P 1'
#
loop_
_entity.id
_entity.type
_entity.pdbx_description
1 polymer ?
#
loop_
_entity_poly.entity_id
_entity_poly.type
_entity_poly.pdbx_seq_one_letter_code
_entity_poly.pdbx_strand_id
1 'polypeptide(L)'
;MKKPPYSYTKSMFKERRPVRTAVLTAMLRCVHIYKVRDACYQLFKNPKSDEYAELMTHLINLIYQDDISQEELFPSADIAVNRIIDFTNALTQLKESMLEGLCIEKEYVDYFTEKAKVCDELYKSIGQIGGEACSIYELIWQYELGKFTKQECEEKIQSFVNHNPRGEITGAKLRRMYVQLEALFWETFEQFYDTDVNAPFIEDEASE
;
A
#
# COMPACT_ATOMS: atom_id res chain seq x y z
N MET A 1 -9.47 -13.37 22.07
CA MET A 1 -9.46 -13.05 20.64
C MET A 1 -10.90 -12.96 20.16
N LYS A 2 -11.20 -12.11 19.17
CA LYS A 2 -12.57 -11.93 18.65
C LYS A 2 -12.82 -12.82 17.44
N LYS A 3 -14.08 -13.16 17.13
CA LYS A 3 -14.38 -13.88 15.89
C LYS A 3 -14.15 -12.95 14.70
N PRO A 4 -13.61 -13.45 13.57
CA PRO A 4 -13.45 -12.62 12.40
C PRO A 4 -14.83 -12.29 11.79
N PRO A 5 -15.02 -11.07 11.26
CA PRO A 5 -16.23 -10.70 10.53
C PRO A 5 -16.41 -11.53 9.25
N TYR A 6 -15.31 -12.04 8.70
CA TYR A 6 -15.28 -12.93 7.54
C TYR A 6 -14.19 -13.98 7.74
N SER A 7 -14.51 -15.25 7.50
CA SER A 7 -13.61 -16.39 7.72
C SER A 7 -12.58 -16.54 6.61
N TYR A 8 -11.69 -15.54 6.49
CA TYR A 8 -10.53 -15.62 5.61
C TYR A 8 -9.68 -16.86 5.94
N THR A 9 -9.41 -17.70 4.92
CA THR A 9 -8.48 -18.83 5.04
C THR A 9 -7.39 -18.76 3.98
N LYS A 10 -6.24 -19.38 4.26
CA LYS A 10 -5.14 -19.53 3.30
C LYS A 10 -5.60 -20.32 2.06
N SER A 11 -6.46 -21.31 2.26
CA SER A 11 -7.08 -22.05 1.15
C SER A 11 -7.88 -21.11 0.26
N MET A 12 -8.67 -20.19 0.82
CA MET A 12 -9.45 -19.25 0.02
C MET A 12 -8.55 -18.32 -0.79
N PHE A 13 -7.47 -17.79 -0.20
CA PHE A 13 -6.51 -16.95 -0.92
C PHE A 13 -5.80 -17.69 -2.07
N LYS A 14 -5.63 -19.02 -1.94
CA LYS A 14 -5.07 -19.87 -3.00
C LYS A 14 -6.06 -20.08 -4.15
N GLU A 15 -7.32 -20.37 -3.83
CA GLU A 15 -8.37 -20.65 -4.82
C GLU A 15 -8.92 -19.36 -5.47
N ARG A 16 -9.05 -18.27 -4.69
CA ARG A 16 -9.61 -16.98 -5.13
C ARG A 16 -8.53 -15.89 -5.18
N ARG A 17 -7.67 -15.99 -6.20
CA ARG A 17 -6.60 -15.00 -6.45
C ARG A 17 -7.07 -13.53 -6.46
N PRO A 18 -8.20 -13.17 -7.12
CA PRO A 18 -8.65 -11.78 -7.14
C PRO A 18 -8.93 -11.23 -5.75
N VAL A 19 -9.48 -12.05 -4.84
CA VAL A 19 -9.76 -11.64 -3.45
C VAL A 19 -8.45 -11.39 -2.70
N ARG A 20 -7.48 -12.31 -2.81
CA ARG A 20 -6.16 -12.13 -2.21
C ARG A 20 -5.50 -10.84 -2.69
N THR A 21 -5.50 -10.61 -4.01
CA THR A 21 -4.86 -9.41 -4.59
C THR A 21 -5.58 -8.14 -4.16
N ALA A 22 -6.92 -8.11 -4.12
CA ALA A 22 -7.69 -6.98 -3.62
C ALA A 22 -7.33 -6.64 -2.16
N VAL A 23 -7.32 -7.64 -1.28
CA VAL A 23 -7.00 -7.48 0.15
C VAL A 23 -5.59 -6.94 0.34
N LEU A 24 -4.59 -7.56 -0.29
CA LEU A 24 -3.19 -7.16 -0.11
C LEU A 24 -2.88 -5.81 -0.75
N THR A 25 -3.55 -5.46 -1.85
CA THR A 25 -3.44 -4.12 -2.47
C THR A 25 -4.03 -3.05 -1.56
N ALA A 26 -5.21 -3.29 -0.98
CA ALA A 26 -5.83 -2.35 -0.04
C ALA A 26 -4.97 -2.16 1.22
N MET A 27 -4.40 -3.24 1.76
CA MET A 27 -3.45 -3.18 2.88
C MET A 27 -2.20 -2.38 2.54
N LEU A 28 -1.59 -2.61 1.38
CA LEU A 28 -0.44 -1.84 0.91
C LEU A 28 -0.79 -0.34 0.80
N ARG A 29 -1.94 -0.01 0.21
CA ARG A 29 -2.42 1.38 0.09
C ARG A 29 -2.54 2.05 1.45
N CYS A 30 -3.12 1.36 2.43
CA CYS A 30 -3.18 1.87 3.81
C CYS A 30 -1.78 2.17 4.36
N VAL A 31 -0.86 1.19 4.33
CA VAL A 31 0.51 1.38 4.86
C VAL A 31 1.25 2.50 4.12
N HIS A 32 1.10 2.59 2.80
CA HIS A 32 1.72 3.63 2.01
C HIS A 32 1.19 5.02 2.38
N ILE A 33 -0.14 5.20 2.46
CA ILE A 33 -0.72 6.50 2.84
C ILE A 33 -0.31 6.88 4.26
N TYR A 34 -0.32 5.93 5.21
CA TYR A 34 0.18 6.16 6.56
C TYR A 34 1.62 6.66 6.55
N LYS A 35 2.49 6.02 5.75
CA LYS A 35 3.90 6.40 5.65
C LYS A 35 4.08 7.82 5.10
N VAL A 36 3.38 8.17 4.03
CA VAL A 36 3.47 9.50 3.41
C VAL A 36 2.94 10.57 4.37
N ARG A 37 1.79 10.31 5.01
CA ARG A 37 1.22 11.20 6.02
C ARG A 37 2.16 11.41 7.20
N ASP A 38 2.77 10.35 7.72
CA ASP A 38 3.70 10.43 8.84
C ASP A 38 4.97 11.21 8.44
N ALA A 39 5.42 11.13 7.18
CA ALA A 39 6.49 12.00 6.66
C ALA A 39 6.06 13.47 6.62
N CYS A 40 4.83 13.78 6.20
CA CYS A 40 4.28 15.15 6.26
C CYS A 40 4.23 15.68 7.70
N TYR A 41 3.86 14.85 8.68
CA TYR A 41 3.92 15.23 10.09
C TYR A 41 5.34 15.58 10.56
N GLN A 42 6.36 14.85 10.11
CA GLN A 42 7.75 15.15 10.47
C GLN A 42 8.23 16.46 9.86
N LEU A 43 7.86 16.75 8.61
CA LEU A 43 8.15 18.02 7.95
C LEU A 43 7.47 19.19 8.67
N PHE A 44 6.19 19.04 9.03
CA PHE A 44 5.45 20.05 9.79
C PHE A 44 6.06 20.31 11.17
N LYS A 45 6.48 19.25 11.89
CA LYS A 45 7.11 19.38 13.22
C LYS A 45 8.50 20.00 13.17
N ASN A 46 9.23 19.81 12.06
CA ASN A 46 10.62 20.25 11.91
C ASN A 46 10.79 20.96 10.56
N PRO A 47 10.19 22.15 10.37
CA PRO A 47 10.29 22.88 9.12
C PRO A 47 11.75 23.22 8.83
N LYS A 48 12.14 23.12 7.56
CA LYS A 48 13.46 23.55 7.09
C LYS A 48 13.45 25.05 6.83
N SER A 49 14.60 25.71 6.98
CA SER A 49 14.73 27.10 6.56
C SER A 49 14.63 27.21 5.04
N ASP A 50 14.15 28.34 4.55
CA ASP A 50 14.00 28.59 3.11
C ASP A 50 15.34 28.44 2.38
N GLU A 51 16.43 28.99 2.94
CA GLU A 51 17.79 28.83 2.41
C GLU A 51 18.21 27.36 2.27
N TYR A 52 17.85 26.51 3.24
CA TYR A 52 18.15 25.08 3.19
C TYR A 52 17.30 24.39 2.12
N ALA A 53 16.01 24.72 2.05
CA ALA A 53 15.08 24.13 1.10
C ALA A 53 15.47 24.48 -0.34
N GLU A 54 15.85 25.73 -0.63
CA GLU A 54 16.35 26.18 -1.93
C GLU A 54 17.63 25.43 -2.32
N LEU A 55 18.64 25.42 -1.44
CA LEU A 55 19.91 24.73 -1.70
C LEU A 55 19.70 23.24 -1.97
N MET A 56 18.93 22.56 -1.13
CA MET A 56 18.70 21.14 -1.26
C MET A 56 17.87 20.79 -2.48
N THR A 57 16.87 21.60 -2.85
CA THR A 57 16.09 21.42 -4.08
C THR A 57 17.01 21.52 -5.30
N HIS A 58 17.88 22.54 -5.34
CA HIS A 58 18.85 22.68 -6.42
C HIS A 58 19.79 21.48 -6.52
N LEU A 59 20.35 21.01 -5.39
CA LEU A 59 21.25 19.85 -5.36
C LEU A 59 20.55 18.56 -5.78
N ILE A 60 19.31 18.34 -5.35
CA ILE A 60 18.51 17.16 -5.74
C ILE A 60 18.27 17.18 -7.25
N ASN A 61 17.78 18.29 -7.80
CA ASN A 61 17.54 18.42 -9.24
C ASN A 61 18.84 18.26 -10.05
N LEU A 62 19.97 18.76 -9.54
CA LEU A 62 21.29 18.58 -10.17
C LEU A 62 21.76 17.11 -10.16
N ILE A 63 21.58 16.39 -9.06
CA ILE A 63 22.00 14.98 -8.93
C ILE A 63 21.11 14.06 -9.75
N TYR A 64 19.79 14.28 -9.68
CA TYR A 64 18.80 13.37 -10.26
C TYR A 64 18.36 13.78 -11.67
N GLN A 65 18.80 14.94 -12.17
CA GLN A 65 18.40 15.50 -13.47
C GLN A 65 16.87 15.64 -13.62
N ASP A 66 16.19 15.87 -12.50
CA ASP A 66 14.75 16.12 -12.44
C ASP A 66 14.47 17.62 -12.27
N ASP A 67 13.22 18.02 -12.49
CA ASP A 67 12.71 19.37 -12.24
C ASP A 67 11.66 19.35 -11.13
N ILE A 68 12.06 18.90 -9.94
CA ILE A 68 11.16 18.79 -8.79
C ILE A 68 11.08 20.17 -8.12
N SER A 69 9.85 20.64 -7.88
CA SER A 69 9.65 21.92 -7.20
C SER A 69 10.07 21.87 -5.73
N GLN A 70 10.51 23.02 -5.19
CA GLN A 70 10.81 23.14 -3.76
C GLN A 70 9.60 22.79 -2.90
N GLU A 71 8.39 23.17 -3.33
CA GLU A 71 7.14 22.88 -2.63
C GLU A 71 6.83 21.37 -2.55
N GLU A 72 7.29 20.61 -3.53
CA GLU A 72 7.14 19.16 -3.55
C GLU A 72 8.07 18.49 -2.54
N LEU A 73 9.34 18.89 -2.50
CA LEU A 73 10.38 18.34 -1.61
C LEU A 73 10.29 18.86 -0.17
N PHE A 74 10.02 20.15 -0.02
CA PHE A 74 10.02 20.92 1.22
C PHE A 74 8.77 21.82 1.28
N PRO A 75 7.57 21.21 1.43
CA PRO A 75 6.32 21.97 1.51
C PRO A 75 6.31 22.93 2.70
N SER A 76 5.64 24.08 2.53
CA SER A 76 5.36 24.99 3.64
C SER A 76 4.48 24.31 4.71
N ALA A 77 4.41 24.91 5.90
CA ALA A 77 3.60 24.37 6.99
C ALA A 77 2.12 24.20 6.59
N ASP A 78 1.53 25.17 5.90
CA ASP A 78 0.14 25.12 5.44
C ASP A 78 -0.10 23.98 4.44
N ILE A 79 0.84 23.80 3.50
CA ILE A 79 0.76 22.72 2.51
C ILE A 79 0.92 21.36 3.19
N ALA A 80 1.85 21.24 4.15
CA ALA A 80 2.03 20.02 4.93
C ALA A 80 0.76 19.67 5.73
N VAL A 81 0.11 20.67 6.35
CA VAL A 81 -1.16 20.48 7.07
C VAL A 81 -2.26 20.02 6.13
N ASN A 82 -2.41 20.65 4.96
CA ASN A 82 -3.42 20.23 3.97
C ASN A 82 -3.18 18.79 3.49
N ARG A 83 -1.93 18.43 3.17
CA ARG A 83 -1.56 17.04 2.81
C ARG A 83 -1.91 16.06 3.94
N ILE A 84 -1.64 16.41 5.20
CA ILE A 84 -2.00 15.57 6.36
C ILE A 84 -3.51 15.33 6.43
N ILE A 85 -4.31 16.38 6.22
CA ILE A 85 -5.78 16.29 6.21
C ILE A 85 -6.24 15.38 5.07
N ASP A 86 -5.74 15.61 3.85
CA ASP A 86 -6.10 14.83 2.67
C ASP A 86 -5.79 13.34 2.84
N PHE A 87 -4.60 13.01 3.34
CA PHE A 87 -4.23 11.62 3.61
C PHE A 87 -5.02 11.00 4.76
N THR A 88 -5.41 11.79 5.77
CA THR A 88 -6.26 11.30 6.86
C THR A 88 -7.67 10.98 6.37
N ASN A 89 -8.22 11.82 5.48
CA ASN A 89 -9.51 11.57 4.85
C ASN A 89 -9.44 10.36 3.92
N ALA A 90 -8.40 10.25 3.09
CA ALA A 90 -8.19 9.12 2.19
C ALA A 90 -8.05 7.79 2.96
N LEU A 91 -7.33 7.77 4.08
CA LEU A 91 -7.24 6.59 4.96
C LEU A 91 -8.60 6.22 5.54
N THR A 92 -9.39 7.21 5.96
CA THR A 92 -10.72 6.97 6.54
C THR A 92 -11.65 6.33 5.52
N GLN A 93 -11.72 6.91 4.32
CA GLN A 93 -12.51 6.37 3.21
C GLN A 93 -12.06 4.97 2.80
N LEU A 94 -10.74 4.76 2.68
CA LEU A 94 -10.21 3.44 2.30
C LEU A 94 -10.56 2.36 3.34
N LYS A 95 -10.42 2.66 4.63
CA LYS A 95 -10.81 1.72 5.69
C LYS A 95 -12.32 1.43 5.69
N GLU A 96 -13.15 2.41 5.37
CA GLU A 96 -14.61 2.21 5.21
C GLU A 96 -14.92 1.29 4.04
N SER A 97 -14.32 1.55 2.88
CA SER A 97 -14.47 0.67 1.70
C SER A 97 -13.92 -0.74 1.95
N MET A 98 -12.86 -0.90 2.74
CA MET A 98 -12.34 -2.21 3.14
C MET A 98 -13.29 -2.95 4.08
N LEU A 99 -13.94 -2.25 5.01
CA LEU A 99 -14.95 -2.86 5.87
C LEU A 99 -16.15 -3.32 5.04
N GLU A 100 -16.67 -2.47 4.15
CA GLU A 100 -17.87 -2.75 3.36
C GLU A 100 -17.62 -3.81 2.27
N GLY A 101 -16.52 -3.70 1.53
CA GLY A 101 -16.25 -4.55 0.36
C GLY A 101 -15.39 -5.78 0.64
N LEU A 102 -14.56 -5.74 1.69
CA LEU A 102 -13.63 -6.82 2.05
C LEU A 102 -13.87 -7.34 3.47
N CYS A 103 -14.86 -6.86 4.21
CA CYS A 103 -15.10 -7.29 5.59
C CYS A 103 -13.83 -7.18 6.48
N ILE A 104 -13.00 -6.16 6.26
CA ILE A 104 -11.80 -5.92 7.07
C ILE A 104 -12.05 -4.75 8.01
N GLU A 105 -12.01 -5.02 9.31
CA GLU A 105 -12.25 -4.00 10.33
C GLU A 105 -11.19 -2.90 10.36
N LYS A 106 -11.61 -1.66 10.65
CA LYS A 106 -10.73 -0.49 10.76
C LYS A 106 -9.58 -0.73 11.76
N GLU A 107 -9.90 -1.32 12.92
CA GLU A 107 -8.93 -1.67 13.96
C GLU A 107 -7.89 -2.70 13.50
N TYR A 108 -8.29 -3.65 12.65
CA TYR A 108 -7.38 -4.64 12.09
C TYR A 108 -6.37 -3.96 11.15
N VAL A 109 -6.85 -3.04 10.29
CA VAL A 109 -5.99 -2.25 9.40
C VAL A 109 -4.98 -1.43 10.20
N ASP A 110 -5.40 -0.85 11.32
CA ASP A 110 -4.51 -0.09 12.20
C ASP A 110 -3.45 -0.96 12.85
N TYR A 111 -3.84 -2.12 13.38
CA TYR A 111 -2.89 -3.06 13.97
C TYR A 111 -1.90 -3.63 12.93
N PHE A 112 -2.38 -3.97 11.74
CA PHE A 112 -1.54 -4.39 10.61
C PHE A 112 -0.53 -3.30 10.23
N THR A 113 -0.97 -2.04 10.17
CA THR A 113 -0.10 -0.91 9.80
C THR A 113 1.01 -0.71 10.81
N GLU A 114 0.71 -0.75 12.11
CA GLU A 114 1.72 -0.61 13.15
C GLU A 114 2.75 -1.74 13.11
N LYS A 115 2.31 -2.98 12.81
CA LYS A 115 3.26 -4.07 12.58
C LYS A 115 4.09 -3.87 11.31
N ALA A 116 3.49 -3.37 10.22
CA ALA A 116 4.23 -3.10 8.99
C ALA A 116 5.36 -2.08 9.23
N LYS A 117 5.15 -1.09 10.11
CA LYS A 117 6.17 -0.08 10.47
C LYS A 117 7.42 -0.67 11.13
N VAL A 118 7.28 -1.75 11.89
CA VAL A 118 8.41 -2.43 12.54
C VAL A 118 9.11 -3.47 11.65
N CYS A 119 8.52 -3.80 10.51
CA CYS A 119 9.14 -4.66 9.49
C CYS A 119 10.06 -3.83 8.58
N ASP A 120 11.31 -3.62 9.00
CA ASP A 120 12.27 -2.72 8.34
C ASP A 120 12.35 -2.88 6.82
N GLU A 121 12.50 -4.10 6.30
CA GLU A 121 12.63 -4.34 4.85
C GLU A 121 11.35 -4.00 4.08
N LEU A 122 10.20 -4.44 4.59
CA LEU A 122 8.89 -4.20 3.98
C LEU A 122 8.57 -2.70 4.00
N TYR A 123 8.69 -2.06 5.17
CA TYR A 123 8.38 -0.64 5.32
C TYR A 123 9.31 0.24 4.48
N LYS A 124 10.59 -0.11 4.38
CA LYS A 124 11.53 0.57 3.49
C LYS A 124 11.11 0.42 2.03
N SER A 125 10.75 -0.79 1.61
CA SER A 125 10.33 -1.05 0.23
C SER A 125 9.03 -0.29 -0.13
N ILE A 126 8.06 -0.24 0.77
CA ILE A 126 6.83 0.55 0.61
C ILE A 126 7.14 2.05 0.53
N GLY A 127 8.16 2.52 1.25
CA GLY A 127 8.62 3.91 1.16
C GLY A 127 9.23 4.28 -0.19
N GLN A 128 9.85 3.31 -0.84
CA GLN A 128 10.56 3.52 -2.09
C GLN A 128 9.66 3.43 -3.31
N ILE A 129 8.75 2.45 -3.34
CA ILE A 129 7.96 2.11 -4.53
C ILE A 129 6.46 1.90 -4.22
N GLY A 130 5.99 2.33 -3.04
CA GLY A 130 4.65 1.99 -2.56
C GLY A 130 3.54 2.50 -3.47
N GLY A 131 3.65 3.73 -3.99
CA GLY A 131 2.64 4.33 -4.87
C GLY A 131 2.51 3.59 -6.20
N GLU A 132 3.65 3.27 -6.81
CA GLU A 132 3.70 2.51 -8.06
C GLU A 132 3.31 1.05 -7.84
N ALA A 133 3.74 0.44 -6.75
CA ALA A 133 3.34 -0.92 -6.39
C ALA A 133 1.82 -1.03 -6.18
N CYS A 134 1.19 -0.02 -5.55
CA CYS A 134 -0.28 0.05 -5.47
C CYS A 134 -0.92 0.04 -6.85
N SER A 135 -0.40 0.86 -7.77
CA SER A 135 -0.92 0.97 -9.14
C SER A 135 -0.72 -0.32 -9.95
N ILE A 136 0.42 -0.99 -9.78
CA ILE A 136 0.73 -2.25 -10.43
C ILE A 136 -0.14 -3.39 -9.89
N TYR A 137 -0.33 -3.51 -8.57
CA TYR A 137 -1.18 -4.56 -8.03
C TYR A 137 -2.66 -4.33 -8.33
N GLU A 138 -3.11 -3.07 -8.40
CA GLU A 138 -4.44 -2.72 -8.90
C GLU A 138 -4.61 -3.24 -10.34
N LEU A 139 -3.65 -3.00 -11.23
CA LEU A 139 -3.71 -3.55 -12.58
C LEU A 139 -3.73 -5.08 -12.61
N ILE A 140 -2.92 -5.74 -11.78
CA ILE A 140 -2.94 -7.20 -11.65
C ILE A 140 -4.31 -7.68 -11.19
N TRP A 141 -4.93 -7.00 -10.21
CA TRP A 141 -6.27 -7.32 -9.74
C TRP A 141 -7.32 -7.16 -10.86
N GLN A 142 -7.27 -6.06 -11.63
CA GLN A 142 -8.19 -5.86 -12.75
C GLN A 142 -8.00 -6.93 -13.85
N TYR A 143 -6.77 -7.37 -14.10
CA TYR A 143 -6.47 -8.52 -14.96
C TYR A 143 -7.05 -9.83 -14.40
N GLU A 144 -6.88 -10.10 -13.11
CA GLU A 144 -7.43 -11.29 -12.45
C GLU A 144 -8.96 -11.33 -12.46
N LEU A 145 -9.61 -10.17 -12.54
CA LEU A 145 -11.05 -10.02 -12.77
C LEU A 145 -11.48 -10.17 -14.25
N GLY A 146 -10.53 -10.38 -15.17
CA GLY A 146 -10.81 -10.55 -16.60
C GLY A 146 -11.11 -9.25 -17.35
N LYS A 147 -10.78 -8.08 -16.80
CA LYS A 147 -11.06 -6.79 -17.46
C LYS A 147 -10.19 -6.50 -18.67
N PHE A 148 -9.04 -7.17 -18.79
CA PHE A 148 -8.15 -7.09 -19.93
C PHE A 148 -7.31 -8.36 -20.03
N THR A 149 -6.69 -8.54 -21.20
CA THR A 149 -5.81 -9.68 -21.48
C THR A 149 -4.49 -9.58 -20.72
N LYS A 150 -3.77 -10.71 -20.66
CA LYS A 150 -2.44 -10.76 -20.06
C LYS A 150 -1.46 -9.80 -20.75
N GLN A 151 -1.49 -9.73 -22.08
CA GLN A 151 -0.61 -8.86 -22.85
C GLN A 151 -0.86 -7.39 -22.53
N GLU A 152 -2.12 -6.95 -22.49
CA GLU A 152 -2.48 -5.58 -22.11
C GLU A 152 -2.05 -5.24 -20.67
N CYS A 153 -2.12 -6.22 -19.75
CA CYS A 153 -1.62 -6.06 -18.39
C CYS A 153 -0.10 -5.83 -18.38
N GLU A 154 0.66 -6.68 -19.09
CA GLU A 154 2.11 -6.59 -19.18
C GLU A 154 2.57 -5.27 -19.82
N GLU A 155 1.91 -4.82 -20.89
CA GLU A 155 2.19 -3.53 -21.53
C GLU A 155 1.97 -2.35 -20.58
N LYS A 156 0.86 -2.35 -19.82
CA LYS A 156 0.58 -1.31 -18.83
C LYS A 156 1.60 -1.31 -17.69
N ILE A 157 1.96 -2.49 -17.17
CA ILE A 157 3.00 -2.62 -16.14
C ILE A 157 4.35 -2.12 -16.66
N GLN A 158 4.70 -2.43 -17.91
CA GLN A 158 5.94 -2.00 -18.53
C GLN A 158 6.03 -0.47 -18.61
N SER A 159 4.90 0.22 -18.81
CA SER A 159 4.86 1.68 -18.71
C SER A 159 5.34 2.18 -17.33
N PHE A 160 4.85 1.60 -16.22
CA PHE A 160 5.33 1.99 -14.88
C PHE A 160 6.81 1.68 -14.67
N VAL A 161 7.32 0.58 -15.22
CA VAL A 161 8.74 0.21 -15.09
C VAL A 161 9.63 1.15 -15.90
N ASN A 162 9.23 1.50 -17.13
CA ASN A 162 10.00 2.37 -18.02
C ASN A 162 10.03 3.82 -17.54
N HIS A 163 8.97 4.30 -16.89
CA HIS A 163 8.91 5.64 -16.30
C HIS A 163 9.42 5.68 -14.85
N ASN A 164 10.13 4.64 -14.39
CA ASN A 164 10.83 4.67 -13.10
C ASN A 164 12.30 5.07 -13.31
N PRO A 165 12.65 6.36 -13.10
CA PRO A 165 14.01 6.86 -13.34
C PRO A 165 15.09 6.19 -12.47
N ARG A 166 14.70 5.50 -11.39
CA ARG A 166 15.62 4.90 -10.42
C ARG A 166 15.84 3.40 -10.61
N GLY A 167 15.14 2.75 -11.55
CA GLY A 167 15.22 1.30 -11.76
C GLY A 167 14.81 0.48 -10.53
N GLU A 168 14.06 1.09 -9.60
CA GLU A 168 13.76 0.49 -8.30
C GLU A 168 12.59 -0.50 -8.36
N ILE A 169 11.75 -0.43 -9.39
CA ILE A 169 10.65 -1.37 -9.62
C ILE A 169 11.16 -2.56 -10.44
N THR A 170 11.28 -3.71 -9.78
CA THR A 170 11.58 -4.98 -10.43
C THR A 170 10.52 -6.02 -10.06
N GLY A 171 10.28 -6.98 -10.94
CA GLY A 171 9.35 -8.08 -10.65
C GLY A 171 9.75 -8.88 -9.41
N ALA A 172 11.05 -8.99 -9.12
CA ALA A 172 11.56 -9.64 -7.91
C ALA A 172 11.21 -8.84 -6.64
N LYS A 173 11.37 -7.51 -6.66
CA LYS A 173 11.03 -6.63 -5.53
C LYS A 173 9.52 -6.62 -5.27
N LEU A 174 8.72 -6.50 -6.33
CA LEU A 174 7.26 -6.59 -6.24
C LEU A 174 6.81 -7.96 -5.70
N ARG A 175 7.37 -9.06 -6.19
CA ARG A 175 7.02 -10.39 -5.67
C ARG A 175 7.36 -10.52 -4.19
N ARG A 176 8.55 -10.06 -3.78
CA ARG A 176 8.97 -10.10 -2.37
C ARG A 176 8.03 -9.29 -1.48
N MET A 177 7.69 -8.07 -1.88
CA MET A 177 6.76 -7.21 -1.15
C MET A 177 5.39 -7.89 -0.98
N TYR A 178 4.85 -8.48 -2.06
CA TYR A 178 3.56 -9.17 -1.99
C TYR A 178 3.57 -10.34 -1.01
N VAL A 179 4.63 -11.16 -1.03
CA VAL A 179 4.81 -12.28 -0.09
C VAL A 179 4.94 -11.78 1.36
N GLN A 180 5.68 -10.69 1.59
CA GLN A 180 5.83 -10.09 2.92
C GLN A 180 4.51 -9.51 3.44
N LEU A 181 3.72 -8.85 2.58
CA LEU A 181 2.38 -8.37 2.92
C LEU A 181 1.45 -9.53 3.28
N GLU A 182 1.48 -10.63 2.52
CA GLU A 182 0.67 -11.82 2.79
C GLU A 182 1.06 -12.49 4.11
N ALA A 183 2.36 -12.67 4.36
CA ALA A 183 2.84 -13.22 5.63
C ALA A 183 2.40 -12.36 6.81
N LEU A 184 2.62 -11.04 6.72
CA LEU A 184 2.22 -10.10 7.75
C LEU A 184 0.70 -10.09 7.96
N PHE A 185 -0.08 -10.24 6.89
CA PHE A 185 -1.53 -10.32 6.97
C PHE A 185 -1.93 -11.52 7.82
N TRP A 186 -1.43 -12.71 7.52
CA TRP A 186 -1.79 -13.91 8.30
C TRP A 186 -1.32 -13.84 9.75
N GLU A 187 -0.09 -13.38 10.00
CA GLU A 187 0.43 -13.18 11.36
C GLU A 187 -0.39 -12.16 12.16
N THR A 188 -0.96 -11.17 11.49
CA THR A 188 -1.87 -10.19 12.11
C THR A 188 -3.23 -10.82 12.36
N PHE A 189 -3.76 -11.55 11.38
CA PHE A 189 -5.06 -12.23 11.45
C PHE A 189 -5.13 -13.23 12.61
N GLU A 190 -4.13 -14.10 12.73
CA GLU A 190 -4.04 -15.10 13.80
C GLU A 190 -3.85 -14.48 15.20
N GLN A 191 -3.30 -13.27 15.30
CA GLN A 191 -3.17 -12.56 16.58
C GLN A 191 -4.43 -11.76 16.96
N PHE A 192 -5.17 -11.31 15.95
CA PHE A 192 -6.31 -10.42 16.13
C PHE A 192 -7.63 -11.19 16.27
N TYR A 193 -7.76 -12.31 15.54
CA TYR A 193 -8.97 -13.13 15.48
C TYR A 193 -8.75 -14.55 16.00
N ASP A 194 -9.81 -15.11 16.59
CA ASP A 194 -9.91 -16.53 16.95
C ASP A 194 -10.42 -17.31 15.74
N THR A 195 -9.51 -17.94 15.01
CA THR A 195 -9.80 -18.53 13.69
C THR A 195 -8.80 -19.63 13.33
N ASP A 196 -9.27 -20.63 12.58
CA ASP A 196 -8.39 -21.59 11.91
C ASP A 196 -8.15 -21.14 10.47
N VAL A 197 -7.05 -20.42 10.24
CA VAL A 197 -6.68 -19.93 8.89
C VAL A 197 -6.35 -21.06 7.91
N ASN A 198 -6.14 -22.29 8.40
CA ASN A 198 -5.81 -23.45 7.56
C ASN A 198 -7.04 -24.29 7.22
N ALA A 199 -8.23 -23.91 7.71
CA ALA A 199 -9.47 -24.55 7.34
C ALA A 199 -9.65 -24.57 5.81
N PRO A 200 -10.18 -25.67 5.24
CA PRO A 200 -10.45 -25.74 3.82
C PRO A 200 -11.43 -24.65 3.43
N PHE A 201 -11.21 -24.06 2.26
CA PHE A 201 -12.20 -23.15 1.70
C PHE A 201 -13.38 -23.96 1.20
N ILE A 202 -14.55 -23.71 1.77
CA ILE A 202 -15.82 -24.25 1.31
C ILE A 202 -16.48 -23.08 0.58
N GLU A 203 -16.69 -23.23 -0.73
CA GLU A 203 -17.56 -22.28 -1.43
C GLU A 203 -18.97 -22.49 -0.87
N ASP A 204 -19.53 -21.45 -0.27
CA ASP A 204 -20.97 -21.45 -0.01
C ASP A 204 -21.65 -21.68 -1.36
N GLU A 205 -22.28 -22.85 -1.50
CA GLU A 205 -23.25 -23.09 -2.56
C GLU A 205 -24.24 -21.94 -2.51
N ALA A 206 -24.36 -21.25 -3.64
CA ALA A 206 -25.11 -20.01 -3.78
C ALA A 206 -26.39 -20.02 -2.93
N SER A 207 -26.50 -19.04 -2.03
CA SER A 207 -27.82 -18.52 -1.70
C SER A 207 -28.38 -17.97 -3.02
N GLU A 208 -29.39 -18.68 -3.53
CA GLU A 208 -30.16 -18.50 -4.77
C GLU A 208 -30.10 -17.11 -5.47
#